data_AF-A0A7W8IR21-F1
#
_entry.id   AF-A0A7W8IR21-F1
#
_cell.length_a   1.000
_cell.length_b   1.000
_cell.length_c   1.000
_cell.angle_alpha   90.00
_cell.angle_beta   90.00
_cell.angle_gamma   90.00
#
_symmetry.space_group_name_H-M   'P 1'
#
loop_
_entity.id
_entity.type
_entity.pdbx_description
1 polymer ?
#
loop_
_entity_poly.entity_id
_entity_poly.type
_entity_poly.pdbx_seq_one_letter_code
_entity_poly.pdbx_strand_id
1 'polypeptide(L)'
;MKRKDFEKKKQDYQQKQIRFVNPYNFISLGAKCNRINWYEMEDRSLTGVIECTLDTKTPIFIPNSTNMNAFQHKNYVKEEARTLEFYSYNTIVENSLTSQMFDPVIPASELRGVIRSAYEAVTDSCMSTVCTDEVLYSRTSIPWKPGILRKDERGYYIQPSRKYRVPQSETDGIEEGEKVYFEVVGKNNKAKIVTRGSKEGYFHRGEYFPKKKHEAIFMETKEKPIPLPQNFDAIEHLRKVLCLYNKENKINRQENHKEYAHYKLEEGKPILVYYAEYNGNFYLSPACISKMVFHKTVKEILDEQGGYSPCVNEEVCPACALFGMVSSNRSFASRLRFTDGRVVREENMKGFFESPKVLSGLSSPKLSAMEFYLEPPSEADWWTYDYAGKWNGNGKNGKMFVVDENYKPRLRGRKFYWHSQQVKWMNYDSNKSLSPLECVIRPVKKGVKFSFRIFFDGISEVELKRLIWTLNIGDNENTHYHKIGMGKPLGLGSVKIKVDRVKIRKIVLCRDTIEYKESERNYSIEEIESHIDKMKKNIAEFLRITKFSDDIRNISYPITAENSAEGYKWFVENRRGEKIKQSLPHILDDDITLKG
;
A
#
# COMPACT_ATOMS: atom_id res chain seq x y z
N MET A 1 -26.82 -46.53 15.07
CA MET A 1 -25.50 -46.32 14.44
C MET A 1 -25.42 -45.02 13.62
N LYS A 2 -26.41 -44.66 12.78
CA LYS A 2 -26.35 -43.48 11.88
C LYS A 2 -26.42 -42.07 12.51
N ARG A 3 -26.84 -41.92 13.78
CA ARG A 3 -26.90 -40.60 14.46
C ARG A 3 -25.55 -40.17 15.07
N LYS A 4 -24.80 -41.12 15.63
CA LYS A 4 -23.44 -40.88 16.15
C LYS A 4 -22.45 -40.59 15.02
N ASP A 5 -22.59 -41.18 13.84
CA ASP A 5 -21.74 -40.84 12.68
C ASP A 5 -22.07 -39.47 12.07
N PHE A 6 -23.31 -38.99 12.22
CA PHE A 6 -23.69 -37.63 11.81
C PHE A 6 -23.18 -36.58 12.79
N GLU A 7 -23.22 -36.84 14.10
CA GLU A 7 -22.65 -35.97 15.12
C GLU A 7 -21.11 -36.00 15.11
N LYS A 8 -20.49 -37.15 14.84
CA LYS A 8 -19.04 -37.27 14.66
C LYS A 8 -18.58 -36.60 13.37
N LYS A 9 -19.35 -36.67 12.27
CA LYS A 9 -19.12 -35.83 11.08
C LYS A 9 -19.38 -34.35 11.34
N LYS A 10 -20.29 -33.94 12.24
CA LYS A 10 -20.51 -32.53 12.60
C LYS A 10 -19.44 -32.00 13.56
N GLN A 11 -18.81 -32.87 14.35
CA GLN A 11 -17.63 -32.58 15.17
C GLN A 11 -16.34 -32.56 14.32
N ASP A 12 -16.21 -33.42 13.31
CA ASP A 12 -15.09 -33.40 12.34
C ASP A 12 -15.28 -32.34 11.22
N TYR A 13 -16.50 -31.84 10.99
CA TYR A 13 -16.80 -30.64 10.18
C TYR A 13 -16.76 -29.34 11.00
N GLN A 14 -16.12 -29.33 12.17
CA GLN A 14 -15.43 -28.10 12.57
C GLN A 14 -14.25 -27.95 11.60
N GLN A 15 -14.51 -27.36 10.43
CA GLN A 15 -13.49 -26.70 9.62
C GLN A 15 -12.57 -25.98 10.62
N LYS A 16 -11.32 -26.44 10.78
CA LYS A 16 -10.32 -25.76 11.60
C LYS A 16 -10.26 -24.33 11.08
N GLN A 17 -10.96 -23.40 11.74
CA GLN A 17 -10.93 -21.99 11.36
C GLN A 17 -9.49 -21.54 11.50
N ILE A 18 -8.84 -21.28 10.37
CA ILE A 18 -7.46 -20.80 10.39
C ILE A 18 -7.51 -19.37 10.91
N ARG A 19 -6.72 -19.09 11.94
CA ARG A 19 -6.53 -17.73 12.47
C ARG A 19 -5.11 -17.29 12.19
N PHE A 20 -4.96 -16.07 11.69
CA PHE A 20 -3.67 -15.48 11.36
C PHE A 20 -3.62 -14.01 11.77
N VAL A 21 -2.41 -13.48 11.97
CA VAL A 21 -2.19 -12.05 12.20
C VAL A 21 -1.63 -11.45 10.92
N ASN A 22 -2.23 -10.38 10.39
CA ASN A 22 -1.67 -9.72 9.21
C ASN A 22 -0.28 -9.15 9.53
N PRO A 23 0.73 -9.22 8.63
CA PRO A 23 2.12 -8.94 8.98
C PRO A 23 2.41 -7.48 9.33
N TYR A 24 1.50 -6.59 8.98
CA TYR A 24 1.56 -5.18 9.31
C TYR A 24 0.25 -4.71 9.90
N ASN A 25 0.33 -3.58 10.59
CA ASN A 25 -0.82 -2.79 10.97
C ASN A 25 -0.48 -1.31 10.80
N PHE A 26 -1.39 -0.42 11.18
CA PHE A 26 -1.23 1.01 11.03
C PHE A 26 -1.24 1.70 12.39
N ILE A 27 -0.20 2.49 12.65
CA ILE A 27 -0.19 3.43 13.77
C ILE A 27 -1.07 4.61 13.39
N SER A 28 -2.09 4.85 14.20
CA SER A 28 -3.10 5.88 13.98
C SER A 28 -2.46 7.25 13.84
N LEU A 29 -3.10 8.10 13.03
CA LEU A 29 -2.81 9.53 13.02
C LEU A 29 -3.45 10.15 14.26
N GLY A 30 -2.73 11.07 14.93
CA GLY A 30 -3.29 11.90 16.00
C GLY A 30 -4.37 12.88 15.48
N ALA A 31 -4.78 13.79 16.36
CA ALA A 31 -5.85 14.74 16.04
C ALA A 31 -5.47 15.74 14.94
N LYS A 32 -4.20 16.15 14.88
CA LYS A 32 -3.67 17.05 13.87
C LYS A 32 -2.18 16.81 13.63
N CYS A 33 -1.74 17.08 12.41
CA CYS A 33 -0.33 17.17 12.10
C CYS A 33 0.26 18.41 12.77
N ASN A 34 1.30 18.22 13.58
CA ASN A 34 1.98 19.34 14.22
C ASN A 34 2.80 20.08 13.16
N ARG A 35 2.51 21.36 12.91
CA ARG A 35 3.28 22.22 12.02
C ARG A 35 3.66 23.50 12.74
N ILE A 36 4.85 23.99 12.45
CA ILE A 36 5.38 25.25 12.93
C ILE A 36 6.07 25.91 11.74
N ASN A 37 6.01 27.24 11.68
CA ASN A 37 6.76 27.99 10.69
C ASN A 37 8.26 27.75 10.85
N TRP A 38 8.94 27.37 9.76
CA TRP A 38 10.38 27.08 9.77
C TRP A 38 11.23 28.21 10.37
N TYR A 39 10.82 29.47 10.16
CA TYR A 39 11.56 30.65 10.61
C TYR A 39 11.29 31.04 12.07
N GLU A 40 10.23 30.50 12.68
CA GLU A 40 9.85 30.76 14.08
C GLU A 40 10.44 29.71 15.03
N MET A 41 11.22 28.76 14.52
CA MET A 41 11.80 27.70 15.35
C MET A 41 13.04 28.21 16.11
N GLU A 42 12.91 28.29 17.42
CA GLU A 42 13.94 28.76 18.36
C GLU A 42 14.94 27.67 18.79
N ASP A 43 15.99 28.08 19.52
CA ASP A 43 16.94 27.21 20.23
C ASP A 43 17.71 26.18 19.37
N ARG A 44 17.94 26.51 18.11
CA ARG A 44 18.66 25.66 17.14
C ARG A 44 20.18 25.82 17.20
N SER A 45 20.78 25.58 18.36
CA SER A 45 22.22 25.82 18.57
C SER A 45 23.09 24.56 18.65
N LEU A 46 22.50 23.37 18.78
CA LEU A 46 23.27 22.16 18.99
C LEU A 46 23.76 21.55 17.69
N THR A 47 25.08 21.39 17.60
CA THR A 47 25.77 20.66 16.54
C THR A 47 26.61 19.57 17.20
N GLY A 48 26.71 18.40 16.58
CA GLY A 48 27.35 17.26 17.24
C GLY A 48 27.26 15.94 16.50
N VAL A 49 27.53 14.85 17.23
CA VAL A 49 27.48 13.50 16.71
C VAL A 49 26.88 12.54 17.75
N ILE A 50 26.02 11.65 17.27
CA ILE A 50 25.52 10.49 18.02
C ILE A 50 26.23 9.26 17.47
N GLU A 51 26.89 8.51 18.34
CA GLU A 51 27.50 7.21 18.04
C GLU A 51 26.49 6.12 18.40
N CYS A 52 26.23 5.20 17.48
CA CYS A 52 25.19 4.18 17.63
C CYS A 52 25.70 2.79 17.24
N THR A 53 25.17 1.79 17.93
CA THR A 53 25.31 0.37 17.60
C THR A 53 23.95 -0.21 17.19
N LEU A 54 23.95 -1.01 16.13
CA LEU A 54 22.79 -1.76 15.64
C LEU A 54 23.06 -3.26 15.76
N ASP A 55 22.17 -3.99 16.42
CA ASP A 55 22.23 -5.44 16.62
C ASP A 55 21.09 -6.13 15.87
N THR A 56 21.42 -7.11 15.02
CA THR A 56 20.42 -7.90 14.27
C THR A 56 19.72 -8.91 15.18
N LYS A 57 18.43 -8.71 15.45
CA LYS A 57 17.64 -9.60 16.32
C LYS A 57 16.94 -10.72 15.55
N THR A 58 16.78 -10.51 14.25
CA THR A 58 16.47 -11.53 13.24
C THR A 58 17.41 -11.34 12.07
N PRO A 59 17.56 -12.33 11.17
CA PRO A 59 18.25 -12.12 9.92
C PRO A 59 17.72 -10.90 9.15
N ILE A 60 18.62 -10.17 8.49
CA ILE A 60 18.29 -8.96 7.75
C ILE A 60 18.72 -9.11 6.29
N PHE A 61 18.00 -8.45 5.38
CA PHE A 61 18.35 -8.42 3.97
C PHE A 61 18.14 -7.04 3.37
N ILE A 62 19.21 -6.44 2.84
CA ILE A 62 19.19 -5.21 2.06
C ILE A 62 19.82 -5.57 0.73
N PRO A 63 19.08 -5.49 -0.40
CA PRO A 63 19.58 -6.01 -1.66
C PRO A 63 20.72 -5.15 -2.21
N ASN A 64 21.76 -5.80 -2.73
CA ASN A 64 22.68 -5.16 -3.64
C ASN A 64 22.04 -5.05 -5.03
N SER A 65 21.67 -3.84 -5.43
CA SER A 65 20.96 -3.59 -6.69
C SER A 65 21.85 -3.55 -7.93
N THR A 66 23.18 -3.75 -7.80
CA THR A 66 24.09 -3.75 -8.96
C THR A 66 23.88 -4.96 -9.88
N ASN A 67 23.34 -6.07 -9.36
CA ASN A 67 23.09 -7.28 -10.13
C ASN A 67 21.89 -8.05 -9.56
N MET A 68 20.91 -8.39 -10.42
CA MET A 68 19.71 -9.13 -10.04
C MET A 68 19.84 -10.66 -10.20
N ASN A 69 21.02 -11.11 -10.61
CA ASN A 69 21.41 -12.49 -10.90
C ASN A 69 22.66 -12.92 -10.12
N ALA A 70 22.69 -12.67 -8.81
CA ALA A 70 23.88 -12.86 -7.99
C ALA A 70 24.27 -14.34 -7.74
N PHE A 71 23.41 -15.33 -8.04
CA PHE A 71 23.71 -16.75 -7.87
C PHE A 71 23.58 -17.51 -9.20
N GLN A 72 24.50 -18.44 -9.48
CA GLN A 72 24.30 -19.41 -10.56
C GLN A 72 23.13 -20.33 -10.23
N HIS A 73 22.20 -20.48 -11.17
CA HIS A 73 21.06 -21.38 -11.08
C HIS A 73 20.95 -22.16 -12.40
N LYS A 74 21.04 -23.49 -12.35
CA LYS A 74 21.24 -24.34 -13.56
C LYS A 74 20.08 -24.28 -14.55
N ASN A 75 18.87 -23.95 -14.06
CA ASN A 75 17.67 -23.79 -14.87
C ASN A 75 17.20 -22.32 -14.91
N TYR A 76 18.13 -21.36 -14.78
CA TYR A 76 17.80 -19.95 -14.85
C TYR A 76 17.37 -19.57 -16.27
N VAL A 77 16.06 -19.35 -16.45
CA VAL A 77 15.56 -18.62 -17.61
C VAL A 77 15.59 -17.13 -17.26
N LYS A 78 16.24 -16.33 -18.10
CA LYS A 78 16.25 -14.87 -18.00
C LYS A 78 14.78 -14.43 -17.92
N GLU A 79 14.43 -13.66 -16.88
CA GLU A 79 13.07 -13.16 -16.53
C GLU A 79 12.22 -14.01 -15.55
N GLU A 80 12.70 -15.16 -15.04
CA GLU A 80 11.95 -15.93 -14.03
C GLU A 80 12.22 -15.43 -12.59
N ALA A 81 13.24 -15.89 -11.87
CA ALA A 81 13.42 -15.54 -10.44
C ALA A 81 14.65 -14.66 -10.16
N ARG A 82 14.55 -13.70 -9.23
CA ARG A 82 15.67 -12.82 -8.84
C ARG A 82 16.59 -13.50 -7.83
N THR A 83 17.90 -13.42 -8.05
CA THR A 83 18.92 -13.89 -7.10
C THR A 83 19.73 -12.70 -6.61
N LEU A 84 19.70 -12.40 -5.31
CA LEU A 84 20.22 -11.16 -4.76
C LEU A 84 21.20 -11.42 -3.60
N GLU A 85 22.30 -10.69 -3.61
CA GLU A 85 23.23 -10.63 -2.47
C GLU A 85 22.89 -9.44 -1.56
N PHE A 86 23.38 -9.52 -0.32
CA PHE A 86 23.29 -8.40 0.60
C PHE A 86 24.18 -7.24 0.12
N TYR A 87 23.75 -6.01 0.40
CA TYR A 87 24.48 -4.81 0.02
C TYR A 87 25.90 -4.77 0.58
N SER A 88 26.86 -4.50 -0.30
CA SER A 88 28.24 -4.14 0.01
C SER A 88 28.67 -3.06 -0.99
N TYR A 89 29.83 -2.45 -0.80
CA TYR A 89 30.35 -1.48 -1.77
C TYR A 89 30.86 -2.09 -3.07
N ASN A 90 30.99 -3.41 -3.11
CA ASN A 90 31.51 -4.11 -4.26
C ASN A 90 30.37 -4.36 -5.27
N THR A 91 30.66 -4.03 -6.52
CA THR A 91 29.82 -4.43 -7.66
C THR A 91 29.84 -5.95 -7.80
N ILE A 92 28.68 -6.56 -7.97
CA ILE A 92 28.57 -8.01 -8.20
C ILE A 92 28.74 -8.25 -9.71
N VAL A 93 29.97 -8.55 -10.12
CA VAL A 93 30.34 -8.61 -11.55
C VAL A 93 30.07 -10.00 -12.18
N GLU A 94 30.05 -11.09 -11.40
CA GLU A 94 29.98 -12.45 -11.99
C GLU A 94 29.04 -13.44 -11.26
N ASN A 95 28.41 -14.28 -12.07
CA ASN A 95 27.68 -15.48 -11.67
C ASN A 95 28.67 -16.57 -11.23
N SER A 96 29.24 -16.54 -10.02
CA SER A 96 30.02 -17.68 -9.52
C SER A 96 29.41 -18.23 -8.23
N LEU A 97 29.37 -19.56 -8.10
CA LEU A 97 28.90 -20.29 -6.92
C LEU A 97 29.67 -19.91 -5.63
N THR A 98 30.80 -19.22 -5.79
CA THR A 98 31.68 -18.71 -4.76
C THR A 98 31.84 -17.20 -4.92
N SER A 99 30.75 -16.44 -4.83
CA SER A 99 30.85 -14.99 -4.71
C SER A 99 31.79 -14.68 -3.54
N GLN A 100 32.87 -13.94 -3.81
CA GLN A 100 33.71 -13.39 -2.76
C GLN A 100 32.79 -12.64 -1.80
N MET A 101 32.71 -13.11 -0.56
CA MET A 101 31.83 -12.52 0.43
C MET A 101 32.48 -11.23 0.93
N PHE A 102 31.78 -10.12 0.73
CA PHE A 102 32.23 -8.81 1.20
C PHE A 102 31.58 -8.48 2.54
N ASP A 103 32.21 -7.57 3.29
CA ASP A 103 31.63 -7.06 4.52
C ASP A 103 30.25 -6.46 4.22
N PRO A 104 29.18 -6.91 4.90
CA PRO A 104 27.85 -6.34 4.71
C PRO A 104 27.86 -4.88 5.16
N VAL A 105 27.15 -4.04 4.42
CA VAL A 105 26.99 -2.62 4.74
C VAL A 105 25.49 -2.31 4.83
N ILE A 106 25.08 -1.58 5.87
CA ILE A 106 23.74 -1.01 5.92
C ILE A 106 23.83 0.42 5.38
N PRO A 107 23.24 0.75 4.23
CA PRO A 107 23.28 2.10 3.69
C PRO A 107 22.70 3.13 4.66
N ALA A 108 23.32 4.32 4.70
CA ALA A 108 22.84 5.45 5.49
C ALA A 108 21.39 5.84 5.16
N SER A 109 20.96 5.65 3.91
CA SER A 109 19.58 5.89 3.46
C SER A 109 18.57 4.96 4.13
N GLU A 110 18.93 3.68 4.31
CA GLU A 110 18.09 2.68 4.98
C GLU A 110 17.94 3.00 6.48
N LEU A 111 19.05 3.35 7.14
CA LEU A 111 19.04 3.82 8.53
C LEU A 111 18.18 5.09 8.68
N ARG A 112 18.43 6.11 7.84
CA ARG A 112 17.69 7.36 7.86
C ARG A 112 16.19 7.13 7.62
N GLY A 113 15.82 6.28 6.66
CA GLY A 113 14.42 6.00 6.32
C GLY A 113 13.64 5.34 7.47
N VAL A 114 14.25 4.35 8.12
CA VAL A 114 13.65 3.67 9.28
C VAL A 114 13.49 4.61 10.46
N ILE A 115 14.54 5.36 10.83
CA ILE A 115 14.49 6.30 11.95
C ILE A 115 13.53 7.46 11.66
N ARG A 116 13.49 7.97 10.43
CA ARG A 116 12.50 8.99 10.03
C ARG A 116 11.07 8.47 10.19
N SER A 117 10.79 7.24 9.74
CA SER A 117 9.44 6.66 9.83
C SER A 117 8.99 6.53 11.29
N ALA A 118 9.89 6.08 12.17
CA ALA A 118 9.64 6.02 13.61
C ALA A 118 9.43 7.42 14.21
N TYR A 119 10.29 8.38 13.87
CA TYR A 119 10.19 9.77 14.33
C TYR A 119 8.86 10.41 13.89
N GLU A 120 8.42 10.15 12.66
CA GLU A 120 7.13 10.64 12.15
C GLU A 120 5.95 10.10 12.95
N ALA A 121 5.99 8.81 13.32
CA ALA A 121 4.94 8.18 14.11
C ALA A 121 4.83 8.76 15.51
N VAL A 122 5.97 9.09 16.15
CA VAL A 122 5.99 9.56 17.54
C VAL A 122 5.87 11.08 17.72
N THR A 123 5.86 11.83 16.61
CA THR A 123 5.76 13.30 16.64
C THR A 123 4.52 13.87 15.96
N ASP A 124 3.60 13.01 15.49
CA ASP A 124 2.44 13.41 14.68
C ASP A 124 2.86 14.26 13.46
N SER A 125 3.95 13.86 12.81
CA SER A 125 4.46 14.55 11.62
C SER A 125 3.56 14.29 10.40
N CYS A 126 3.86 14.87 9.23
CA CYS A 126 3.11 14.58 8.01
C CYS A 126 3.38 13.15 7.49
N MET A 127 2.61 12.69 6.52
CA MET A 127 2.80 11.42 5.81
C MET A 127 3.73 11.63 4.60
N SER A 128 5.03 11.77 4.82
CA SER A 128 5.97 12.24 3.78
C SER A 128 6.17 11.28 2.60
N THR A 129 5.82 10.01 2.76
CA THR A 129 5.98 8.95 1.75
C THR A 129 4.70 8.64 0.98
N VAL A 130 3.59 9.30 1.30
CA VAL A 130 2.30 9.03 0.65
C VAL A 130 2.27 9.64 -0.75
N CYS A 131 1.78 8.87 -1.72
CA CYS A 131 1.49 9.38 -3.05
C CYS A 131 0.12 10.06 -3.03
N THR A 132 0.10 11.39 -2.98
CA THR A 132 -1.15 12.18 -2.96
C THR A 132 -1.91 12.13 -4.27
N ASP A 133 -1.20 11.83 -5.37
CA ASP A 133 -1.72 11.90 -6.74
C ASP A 133 -2.16 10.52 -7.26
N GLU A 134 -2.05 9.48 -6.44
CA GLU A 134 -2.48 8.13 -6.80
C GLU A 134 -4.00 8.06 -6.92
N VAL A 135 -4.48 7.66 -8.10
CA VAL A 135 -5.91 7.47 -8.35
C VAL A 135 -6.43 6.28 -7.54
N LEU A 136 -7.34 6.55 -6.62
CA LEU A 136 -8.01 5.51 -5.85
C LEU A 136 -9.07 4.81 -6.70
N TYR A 137 -9.05 3.48 -6.72
CA TYR A 137 -10.08 2.70 -7.39
C TYR A 137 -10.29 1.33 -6.74
N SER A 138 -11.45 0.72 -7.04
CA SER A 138 -11.74 -0.68 -6.70
C SER A 138 -12.54 -1.34 -7.82
N ARG A 139 -12.60 -2.68 -7.84
CA ARG A 139 -13.50 -3.38 -8.77
C ARG A 139 -14.87 -3.53 -8.13
N THR A 140 -15.92 -3.16 -8.88
CA THR A 140 -17.30 -3.48 -8.50
C THR A 140 -17.65 -4.89 -8.95
N SER A 141 -18.53 -5.58 -8.23
CA SER A 141 -19.18 -6.83 -8.68
C SER A 141 -20.62 -6.58 -9.14
N ILE A 142 -21.16 -5.38 -8.90
CA ILE A 142 -22.52 -4.97 -9.24
C ILE A 142 -22.53 -4.43 -10.66
N PRO A 143 -23.31 -5.00 -11.59
CA PRO A 143 -23.46 -4.48 -12.94
C PRO A 143 -24.10 -3.08 -12.94
N TRP A 144 -23.47 -2.15 -13.63
CA TRP A 144 -23.95 -0.78 -13.81
C TRP A 144 -24.95 -0.66 -14.97
N LYS A 145 -25.73 0.43 -14.97
CA LYS A 145 -26.80 0.68 -15.94
C LYS A 145 -26.21 1.23 -17.24
N PRO A 146 -26.70 0.82 -18.42
CA PRO A 146 -26.23 1.38 -19.68
C PRO A 146 -26.85 2.76 -19.96
N GLY A 147 -26.10 3.65 -20.58
CA GLY A 147 -26.52 5.00 -20.96
C GLY A 147 -25.62 5.60 -22.04
N ILE A 148 -26.02 6.75 -22.57
CA ILE A 148 -25.26 7.51 -23.57
C ILE A 148 -24.92 8.87 -22.97
N LEU A 149 -23.63 9.14 -22.83
CA LEU A 149 -23.11 10.43 -22.39
C LEU A 149 -23.16 11.40 -23.57
N ARG A 150 -23.82 12.53 -23.36
CA ARG A 150 -23.95 13.64 -24.31
C ARG A 150 -23.65 14.97 -23.60
N LYS A 151 -23.43 16.03 -24.36
CA LYS A 151 -23.19 17.38 -23.85
C LYS A 151 -24.12 18.36 -24.55
N ASP A 152 -24.76 19.22 -23.78
CA ASP A 152 -25.54 20.37 -24.26
C ASP A 152 -24.99 21.67 -23.66
N GLU A 153 -25.73 22.78 -23.83
CA GLU A 153 -25.38 24.10 -23.29
C GLU A 153 -25.28 24.13 -21.75
N ARG A 154 -25.94 23.20 -21.06
CA ARG A 154 -25.97 23.10 -19.59
C ARG A 154 -24.88 22.19 -19.03
N GLY A 155 -24.23 21.40 -19.88
CA GLY A 155 -23.13 20.52 -19.53
C GLY A 155 -23.33 19.07 -19.98
N TYR A 156 -22.64 18.14 -19.34
CA TYR A 156 -22.79 16.71 -19.65
C TYR A 156 -24.05 16.13 -19.00
N TYR A 157 -24.69 15.19 -19.70
CA TYR A 157 -25.83 14.43 -19.19
C TYR A 157 -25.79 13.00 -19.73
N ILE A 158 -26.45 12.08 -19.02
CA ILE A 158 -26.63 10.69 -19.43
C ILE A 158 -28.05 10.51 -19.94
N GLN A 159 -28.21 10.06 -21.19
CA GLN A 159 -29.48 9.52 -21.68
C GLN A 159 -29.57 8.03 -21.28
N PRO A 160 -30.49 7.62 -20.39
CA PRO A 160 -30.62 6.22 -20.00
C PRO A 160 -30.91 5.33 -21.20
N SER A 161 -30.34 4.12 -21.21
CA SER A 161 -30.46 3.19 -22.32
C SER A 161 -30.86 1.80 -21.85
N ARG A 162 -31.36 0.99 -22.79
CA ARG A 162 -31.56 -0.44 -22.64
C ARG A 162 -30.51 -1.17 -23.46
N LYS A 163 -29.81 -2.11 -22.82
CA LYS A 163 -28.82 -2.98 -23.47
C LYS A 163 -29.49 -4.17 -24.15
N TYR A 164 -29.17 -4.36 -25.42
CA TYR A 164 -29.40 -5.58 -26.18
C TYR A 164 -28.08 -6.27 -26.49
N ARG A 165 -28.11 -7.60 -26.63
CA ARG A 165 -26.93 -8.44 -26.87
C ARG A 165 -26.93 -8.92 -28.32
N VAL A 166 -25.88 -8.59 -29.07
CA VAL A 166 -25.71 -9.03 -30.46
C VAL A 166 -24.56 -10.04 -30.55
N PRO A 167 -24.68 -11.15 -31.30
CA PRO A 167 -23.57 -12.09 -31.50
C PRO A 167 -22.35 -11.40 -32.10
N GLN A 168 -21.15 -11.68 -31.58
CA GLN A 168 -19.92 -11.04 -32.05
C GLN A 168 -19.65 -11.30 -33.55
N SER A 169 -20.04 -12.48 -34.06
CA SER A 169 -19.92 -12.86 -35.47
C SER A 169 -20.73 -11.98 -36.44
N GLU A 170 -21.64 -11.15 -35.94
CA GLU A 170 -22.49 -10.25 -36.74
C GLU A 170 -22.03 -8.78 -36.63
N THR A 171 -20.83 -8.54 -36.09
CA THR A 171 -20.36 -7.17 -35.73
C THR A 171 -19.08 -6.77 -36.44
N ASP A 172 -18.68 -7.53 -37.46
CA ASP A 172 -17.52 -7.22 -38.28
C ASP A 172 -17.78 -5.95 -39.08
N GLY A 173 -16.82 -5.02 -39.04
CA GLY A 173 -16.91 -3.72 -39.72
C GLY A 173 -17.71 -2.63 -39.01
N ILE A 174 -18.39 -2.93 -37.90
CA ILE A 174 -19.20 -1.93 -37.15
C ILE A 174 -18.33 -1.19 -36.13
N GLU A 175 -18.36 0.14 -36.15
CA GLU A 175 -17.56 0.98 -35.25
C GLU A 175 -18.26 1.28 -33.90
N GLU A 176 -17.47 1.56 -32.86
CA GLU A 176 -18.01 2.01 -31.57
C GLU A 176 -18.83 3.29 -31.75
N GLY A 177 -20.05 3.31 -31.20
CA GLY A 177 -20.96 4.45 -31.32
C GLY A 177 -21.67 4.56 -32.67
N GLU A 178 -21.50 3.60 -33.58
CA GLU A 178 -22.23 3.56 -34.85
C GLU A 178 -23.72 3.28 -34.63
N LYS A 179 -24.59 4.00 -35.36
CA LYS A 179 -26.04 3.81 -35.28
C LYS A 179 -26.44 2.59 -36.12
N VAL A 180 -27.11 1.62 -35.51
CA VAL A 180 -27.53 0.37 -36.14
C VAL A 180 -29.04 0.13 -35.99
N TYR A 181 -29.64 -0.49 -37.01
CA TYR A 181 -31.01 -1.02 -36.92
C TYR A 181 -30.98 -2.48 -36.50
N PHE A 182 -31.92 -2.89 -35.65
CA PHE A 182 -31.95 -4.26 -35.14
C PHE A 182 -33.36 -4.77 -34.85
N GLU A 183 -33.48 -6.09 -34.81
CA GLU A 183 -34.69 -6.79 -34.34
C GLU A 183 -34.37 -7.60 -33.08
N VAL A 184 -35.35 -7.70 -32.17
CA VAL A 184 -35.18 -8.48 -30.94
C VAL A 184 -35.51 -9.93 -31.23
N VAL A 185 -34.55 -10.82 -31.01
CA VAL A 185 -34.67 -12.25 -31.32
C VAL A 185 -34.72 -13.05 -30.03
N GLY A 186 -35.86 -13.64 -29.74
CA GLY A 186 -36.05 -14.53 -28.58
C GLY A 186 -36.01 -13.83 -27.22
N LYS A 187 -35.60 -14.57 -26.17
CA LYS A 187 -35.57 -14.10 -24.77
C LYS A 187 -34.21 -13.45 -24.41
N ASN A 188 -34.15 -12.75 -23.28
CA ASN A 188 -32.94 -12.16 -22.68
C ASN A 188 -32.31 -10.99 -23.47
N ASN A 189 -33.13 -10.15 -24.10
CA ASN A 189 -32.70 -8.97 -24.86
C ASN A 189 -31.64 -9.30 -25.94
N LYS A 190 -31.72 -10.47 -26.57
CA LYS A 190 -30.88 -10.77 -27.75
C LYS A 190 -31.39 -9.99 -28.96
N ALA A 191 -30.47 -9.55 -29.80
CA ALA A 191 -30.77 -8.77 -30.99
C ALA A 191 -29.97 -9.27 -32.19
N LYS A 192 -30.53 -9.06 -33.39
CA LYS A 192 -29.89 -9.27 -34.68
C LYS A 192 -29.85 -7.94 -35.43
N ILE A 193 -28.69 -7.56 -35.94
CA ILE A 193 -28.53 -6.32 -36.73
C ILE A 193 -29.09 -6.56 -38.13
N VAL A 194 -29.84 -5.58 -38.64
CA VAL A 194 -30.51 -5.62 -39.95
C VAL A 194 -30.30 -4.30 -40.69
N THR A 195 -30.40 -4.31 -42.01
CA THR A 195 -30.26 -3.10 -42.84
C THR A 195 -31.40 -2.11 -42.66
N ARG A 196 -32.61 -2.61 -42.37
CA ARG A 196 -33.79 -1.81 -41.99
C ARG A 196 -34.55 -2.57 -40.92
N GLY A 197 -34.79 -1.94 -39.78
CA GLY A 197 -35.42 -2.58 -38.62
C GLY A 197 -36.37 -1.65 -37.89
N SER A 198 -37.23 -2.24 -37.06
CA SER A 198 -38.21 -1.50 -36.25
C SER A 198 -37.61 -0.79 -35.04
N LYS A 199 -36.36 -1.12 -34.69
CA LYS A 199 -35.61 -0.49 -33.59
C LYS A 199 -34.26 -0.01 -34.08
N GLU A 200 -33.79 1.05 -33.46
CA GLU A 200 -32.47 1.62 -33.69
C GLU A 200 -31.74 1.83 -32.35
N GLY A 201 -30.42 1.81 -32.39
CA GLY A 201 -29.58 2.05 -31.23
C GLY A 201 -28.12 2.23 -31.64
N TYR A 202 -27.25 2.38 -30.66
CA TYR A 202 -25.82 2.59 -30.89
C TYR A 202 -25.02 1.34 -30.52
N PHE A 203 -24.12 0.92 -31.39
CA PHE A 203 -23.29 -0.25 -31.18
C PHE A 203 -22.18 0.03 -30.16
N HIS A 204 -22.08 -0.85 -29.16
CA HIS A 204 -21.09 -0.80 -28.10
C HIS A 204 -20.24 -2.07 -28.09
N ARG A 205 -18.96 -1.90 -28.40
CA ARG A 205 -17.90 -2.91 -28.42
C ARG A 205 -17.21 -2.94 -27.07
N GLY A 206 -17.41 -4.02 -26.31
CA GLY A 206 -16.65 -4.25 -25.09
C GLY A 206 -15.19 -4.65 -25.36
N GLU A 207 -14.35 -4.73 -24.33
CA GLU A 207 -13.01 -5.30 -24.46
C GLU A 207 -13.06 -6.78 -24.88
N TYR A 208 -12.04 -7.24 -25.60
CA TYR A 208 -11.87 -8.66 -25.94
C TYR A 208 -11.66 -9.51 -24.68
N PHE A 209 -12.17 -10.74 -24.68
CA PHE A 209 -11.72 -11.82 -23.78
C PHE A 209 -12.08 -13.17 -24.41
N PRO A 210 -11.35 -14.28 -24.14
CA PRO A 210 -11.47 -15.53 -24.90
C PRO A 210 -12.86 -16.16 -24.97
N LYS A 211 -13.71 -15.92 -23.98
CA LYS A 211 -15.07 -16.49 -23.88
C LYS A 211 -16.16 -15.49 -24.24
N LYS A 212 -15.80 -14.37 -24.86
CA LYS A 212 -16.76 -13.36 -25.30
C LYS A 212 -17.60 -13.92 -26.44
N LYS A 213 -18.92 -13.77 -26.33
CA LYS A 213 -19.88 -14.28 -27.32
C LYS A 213 -20.77 -13.19 -27.90
N HIS A 214 -20.85 -12.04 -27.23
CA HIS A 214 -21.78 -10.99 -27.58
C HIS A 214 -21.14 -9.63 -27.35
N GLU A 215 -21.53 -8.69 -28.20
CA GLU A 215 -21.38 -7.26 -28.01
C GLU A 215 -22.73 -6.66 -27.55
N ALA A 216 -22.79 -5.34 -27.42
CA ALA A 216 -23.97 -4.64 -26.95
C ALA A 216 -24.50 -3.64 -27.98
N ILE A 217 -25.82 -3.43 -27.95
CA ILE A 217 -26.49 -2.29 -28.59
C ILE A 217 -27.20 -1.51 -27.49
N PHE A 218 -26.94 -0.21 -27.41
CA PHE A 218 -27.58 0.70 -26.46
C PHE A 218 -28.72 1.43 -27.18
N MET A 219 -29.96 1.13 -26.78
CA MET A 219 -31.15 1.79 -27.28
C MET A 219 -31.65 2.76 -26.23
N GLU A 220 -31.79 4.04 -26.58
CA GLU A 220 -32.29 5.06 -25.66
C GLU A 220 -33.68 4.68 -25.10
N THR A 221 -33.88 4.91 -23.80
CA THR A 221 -35.21 4.78 -23.20
C THR A 221 -35.94 6.11 -23.23
N LYS A 222 -37.25 6.08 -22.94
CA LYS A 222 -38.06 7.30 -22.77
C LYS A 222 -37.85 7.98 -21.41
N GLU A 223 -36.90 7.50 -20.61
CA GLU A 223 -36.56 8.11 -19.32
C GLU A 223 -35.94 9.49 -19.55
N LYS A 224 -36.13 10.39 -18.59
CA LYS A 224 -35.57 11.74 -18.65
C LYS A 224 -34.04 11.68 -18.64
N PRO A 225 -33.35 12.54 -19.40
CA PRO A 225 -31.91 12.73 -19.28
C PRO A 225 -31.51 13.02 -17.83
N ILE A 226 -30.41 12.42 -17.38
CA ILE A 226 -29.84 12.62 -16.04
C ILE A 226 -28.70 13.64 -16.18
N PRO A 227 -28.87 14.90 -15.75
CA PRO A 227 -27.80 15.89 -15.79
C PRO A 227 -26.68 15.50 -14.83
N LEU A 228 -25.44 15.66 -15.25
CA LEU A 228 -24.28 15.46 -14.38
C LEU A 228 -23.94 16.74 -13.62
N PRO A 229 -23.40 16.65 -12.40
CA PRO A 229 -22.96 17.82 -11.63
C PRO A 229 -21.95 18.67 -12.41
N GLN A 230 -22.02 20.00 -12.32
CA GLN A 230 -21.13 20.90 -13.06
C GLN A 230 -19.65 20.72 -12.71
N ASN A 231 -19.35 20.32 -11.48
CA ASN A 231 -18.01 20.04 -10.99
C ASN A 231 -17.49 18.64 -11.38
N PHE A 232 -18.32 17.80 -12.01
CA PHE A 232 -17.93 16.46 -12.44
C PHE A 232 -17.44 16.46 -13.89
N ASP A 233 -16.12 16.35 -14.08
CA ASP A 233 -15.53 16.16 -15.41
C ASP A 233 -15.67 14.69 -15.86
N ALA A 234 -16.75 14.42 -16.59
CA ALA A 234 -17.09 13.09 -17.10
C ALA A 234 -16.01 12.51 -18.04
N ILE A 235 -15.38 13.35 -18.86
CA ILE A 235 -14.36 12.91 -19.82
C ILE A 235 -13.07 12.55 -19.09
N GLU A 236 -12.63 13.40 -18.16
CA GLU A 236 -11.44 13.11 -17.36
C GLU A 236 -11.64 11.87 -16.46
N HIS A 237 -12.85 11.69 -15.90
CA HIS A 237 -13.19 10.46 -15.19
C HIS A 237 -13.04 9.21 -16.07
N LEU A 238 -13.59 9.24 -17.29
CA LEU A 238 -13.45 8.12 -18.25
C LEU A 238 -11.99 7.91 -18.66
N ARG A 239 -11.21 8.98 -18.88
CA ARG A 239 -9.76 8.87 -19.16
C ARG A 239 -9.02 8.15 -18.03
N LYS A 240 -9.31 8.46 -16.77
CA LYS A 240 -8.72 7.76 -15.61
C LYS A 240 -9.08 6.28 -15.62
N VAL A 241 -10.33 5.92 -15.90
CA VAL A 241 -10.77 4.51 -16.01
C VAL A 241 -10.04 3.78 -17.13
N LEU A 242 -9.95 4.37 -18.33
CA LEU A 242 -9.23 3.80 -19.47
C LEU A 242 -7.74 3.62 -19.16
N CYS A 243 -7.09 4.63 -18.55
CA CYS A 243 -5.70 4.54 -18.12
C CYS A 243 -5.45 3.36 -17.16
N LEU A 244 -6.38 3.10 -16.24
CA LEU A 244 -6.29 1.94 -15.35
C LEU A 244 -6.39 0.62 -16.11
N TYR A 245 -7.21 0.51 -17.16
CA TYR A 245 -7.25 -0.68 -18.01
C TYR A 245 -5.90 -0.91 -18.70
N ASN A 246 -5.26 0.16 -19.22
CA ASN A 246 -3.96 0.08 -19.89
C ASN A 246 -2.82 -0.30 -18.93
N LYS A 247 -2.84 0.19 -17.69
CA LYS A 247 -1.81 -0.12 -16.69
C LYS A 247 -1.81 -1.59 -16.24
N GLU A 248 -2.98 -2.17 -15.96
CA GLU A 248 -3.08 -3.53 -15.40
C GLU A 248 -2.96 -4.65 -16.45
N ASN A 249 -3.40 -4.42 -17.69
CA ASN A 249 -3.39 -5.46 -18.73
C ASN A 249 -1.97 -5.82 -19.23
N LYS A 250 -0.98 -4.96 -18.96
CA LYS A 250 0.44 -5.26 -19.22
C LYS A 250 0.96 -6.48 -18.44
N ILE A 251 0.31 -6.87 -17.34
CA ILE A 251 0.73 -7.99 -16.48
C ILE A 251 0.19 -9.34 -16.97
N ASN A 252 -0.88 -9.34 -17.78
CA ASN A 252 -1.51 -10.55 -18.33
C ASN A 252 -1.76 -10.39 -19.84
N ARG A 253 -0.71 -10.10 -20.61
CA ARG A 253 -0.82 -9.96 -22.07
C ARG A 253 -1.34 -11.26 -22.69
N GLN A 254 -2.55 -11.23 -23.23
CA GLN A 254 -2.94 -12.08 -24.36
C GLN A 254 -2.87 -11.20 -25.61
N GLU A 255 -2.37 -11.74 -26.72
CA GLU A 255 -2.04 -10.99 -27.96
C GLU A 255 -3.17 -10.09 -28.50
N ASN A 256 -4.43 -10.37 -28.14
CA ASN A 256 -5.61 -9.68 -28.70
C ASN A 256 -6.26 -8.64 -27.76
N HIS A 257 -5.73 -8.39 -26.57
CA HIS A 257 -6.22 -7.29 -25.72
C HIS A 257 -5.74 -5.94 -26.25
N LYS A 258 -6.67 -5.03 -26.56
CA LYS A 258 -6.37 -3.69 -27.14
C LYS A 258 -6.68 -2.53 -26.20
N GLU A 259 -7.02 -2.83 -24.94
CA GLU A 259 -7.14 -1.83 -23.87
C GLU A 259 -8.12 -0.68 -24.22
N TYR A 260 -9.27 -1.03 -24.81
CA TYR A 260 -10.27 -0.08 -25.28
C TYR A 260 -9.73 0.95 -26.29
N ALA A 261 -8.69 0.64 -27.09
CA ALA A 261 -8.17 1.55 -28.11
C ALA A 261 -9.23 1.99 -29.16
N HIS A 262 -10.30 1.21 -29.34
CA HIS A 262 -11.44 1.56 -30.20
C HIS A 262 -12.42 2.54 -29.55
N TYR A 263 -12.38 2.70 -28.22
CA TYR A 263 -13.30 3.54 -27.45
C TYR A 263 -12.77 4.97 -27.37
N LYS A 264 -13.17 5.81 -28.33
CA LYS A 264 -12.70 7.20 -28.43
C LYS A 264 -13.64 8.17 -27.70
N LEU A 265 -13.04 9.04 -26.88
CA LEU A 265 -13.75 10.11 -26.15
C LEU A 265 -13.82 11.38 -27.02
N GLU A 266 -14.56 11.32 -28.12
CA GLU A 266 -14.72 12.44 -29.06
C GLU A 266 -15.95 13.29 -28.71
N GLU A 267 -15.76 14.60 -28.60
CA GLU A 267 -16.85 15.54 -28.35
C GLU A 267 -17.81 15.59 -29.55
N GLY A 268 -19.13 15.60 -29.28
CA GLY A 268 -20.17 15.59 -30.31
C GLY A 268 -20.58 14.20 -30.83
N LYS A 269 -19.82 13.14 -30.52
CA LYS A 269 -20.24 11.74 -30.77
C LYS A 269 -20.93 11.13 -29.54
N PRO A 270 -21.84 10.17 -29.72
CA PRO A 270 -22.45 9.45 -28.59
C PRO A 270 -21.39 8.60 -27.87
N ILE A 271 -21.09 8.93 -26.62
CA ILE A 271 -20.14 8.16 -25.79
C ILE A 271 -20.95 7.15 -24.96
N LEU A 272 -20.82 5.87 -25.29
CA LEU A 272 -21.62 4.80 -24.67
C LEU A 272 -21.02 4.39 -23.33
N VAL A 273 -21.76 4.59 -22.23
CA VAL A 273 -21.25 4.38 -20.87
C VAL A 273 -22.14 3.42 -20.09
N TYR A 274 -21.53 2.63 -19.23
CA TYR A 274 -22.20 2.09 -18.06
C TYR A 274 -22.01 3.06 -16.89
N TYR A 275 -23.08 3.34 -16.17
CA TYR A 275 -23.09 4.30 -15.07
C TYR A 275 -23.74 3.77 -13.80
N ALA A 276 -23.27 4.29 -12.67
CA ALA A 276 -23.91 4.19 -11.37
C ALA A 276 -23.82 5.53 -10.64
N GLU A 277 -24.74 5.73 -9.70
CA GLU A 277 -24.80 6.89 -8.84
C GLU A 277 -24.86 6.41 -7.38
N TYR A 278 -23.97 6.92 -6.55
CA TYR A 278 -23.98 6.71 -5.10
C TYR A 278 -23.70 8.03 -4.42
N ASN A 279 -24.58 8.47 -3.52
CA ASN A 279 -24.41 9.73 -2.78
C ASN A 279 -24.25 10.98 -3.67
N GLY A 280 -24.95 11.03 -4.81
CA GLY A 280 -24.78 12.10 -5.82
C GLY A 280 -23.46 12.03 -6.61
N ASN A 281 -22.57 11.07 -6.31
CA ASN A 281 -21.37 10.81 -7.10
C ASN A 281 -21.69 9.87 -8.26
N PHE A 282 -21.34 10.30 -9.46
CA PHE A 282 -21.47 9.51 -10.67
C PHE A 282 -20.18 8.74 -10.98
N TYR A 283 -20.34 7.52 -11.46
CA TYR A 283 -19.24 6.67 -11.92
C TYR A 283 -19.54 6.21 -13.33
N LEU A 284 -18.59 6.37 -14.24
CA LEU A 284 -18.74 6.08 -15.66
C LEU A 284 -17.69 5.07 -16.12
N SER A 285 -18.06 4.14 -16.99
CA SER A 285 -17.12 3.17 -17.55
C SER A 285 -17.59 2.59 -18.89
N PRO A 286 -16.68 2.19 -19.79
CA PRO A 286 -17.03 1.39 -20.96
C PRO A 286 -17.44 -0.05 -20.62
N ALA A 287 -17.34 -0.51 -19.36
CA ALA A 287 -17.71 -1.87 -18.97
C ALA A 287 -18.80 -1.91 -17.89
N CYS A 288 -19.74 -2.85 -18.00
CA CYS A 288 -20.83 -3.00 -17.02
C CYS A 288 -20.35 -3.42 -15.64
N ILE A 289 -19.27 -4.20 -15.57
CA ILE A 289 -18.56 -4.55 -14.34
C ILE A 289 -17.14 -4.03 -14.52
N SER A 290 -16.81 -2.97 -13.78
CA SER A 290 -15.60 -2.18 -14.04
C SER A 290 -14.84 -1.79 -12.78
N LYS A 291 -13.83 -0.94 -12.99
CA LYS A 291 -13.08 -0.23 -11.98
C LYS A 291 -13.85 1.04 -11.65
N MET A 292 -14.26 1.16 -10.40
CA MET A 292 -14.84 2.36 -9.84
C MET A 292 -13.70 3.27 -9.39
N VAL A 293 -13.44 4.33 -10.16
CA VAL A 293 -12.50 5.40 -9.80
C VAL A 293 -13.19 6.30 -8.81
N PHE A 294 -12.60 6.42 -7.62
CA PHE A 294 -13.15 7.24 -6.56
C PHE A 294 -12.88 8.73 -6.80
N HIS A 295 -13.78 9.56 -6.30
CA HIS A 295 -13.67 11.03 -6.36
C HIS A 295 -12.71 11.54 -5.29
N LYS A 296 -12.80 10.99 -4.08
CA LYS A 296 -11.88 11.31 -2.98
C LYS A 296 -10.47 10.89 -3.32
N THR A 297 -9.52 11.79 -3.08
CA THR A 297 -8.08 11.55 -3.17
C THR A 297 -7.49 11.27 -1.80
N VAL A 298 -6.31 10.62 -1.75
CA VAL A 298 -5.58 10.43 -0.49
C VAL A 298 -5.25 11.78 0.16
N LYS A 299 -4.94 12.80 -0.64
CA LYS A 299 -4.66 14.15 -0.17
C LYS A 299 -5.85 14.77 0.57
N GLU A 300 -7.03 14.74 -0.04
CA GLU A 300 -8.25 15.30 0.58
C GLU A 300 -8.57 14.59 1.89
N ILE A 301 -8.42 13.26 1.93
CA ILE A 301 -8.65 12.49 3.16
C ILE A 301 -7.67 12.92 4.26
N LEU A 302 -6.37 13.08 3.94
CA LEU A 302 -5.36 13.50 4.91
C LEU A 302 -5.53 14.96 5.36
N ASP A 303 -5.96 15.84 4.46
CA ASP A 303 -6.26 17.24 4.75
C ASP A 303 -7.45 17.34 5.72
N GLU A 304 -8.53 16.60 5.44
CA GLU A 304 -9.71 16.48 6.31
C GLU A 304 -9.42 15.75 7.64
N GLN A 305 -8.46 14.81 7.64
CA GLN A 305 -8.03 14.05 8.81
C GLN A 305 -6.90 14.75 9.59
N GLY A 306 -6.96 16.07 9.72
CA GLY A 306 -6.03 16.84 10.55
C GLY A 306 -4.76 17.34 9.85
N GLY A 307 -4.77 17.46 8.52
CA GLY A 307 -3.69 18.12 7.77
C GLY A 307 -2.40 17.32 7.62
N TYR A 308 -2.50 16.00 7.50
CA TYR A 308 -1.35 15.09 7.44
C TYR A 308 -0.70 14.95 6.05
N SER A 309 -1.17 15.67 5.04
CA SER A 309 -0.53 15.71 3.71
C SER A 309 0.93 16.14 3.80
N PRO A 310 1.81 15.70 2.88
CA PRO A 310 3.22 16.10 2.87
C PRO A 310 3.41 17.63 3.02
N CYS A 311 4.44 18.04 3.76
CA CYS A 311 4.78 19.47 3.87
C CYS A 311 5.23 20.00 2.51
N VAL A 312 4.67 21.15 2.09
CA VAL A 312 5.00 21.79 0.82
C VAL A 312 5.52 23.23 0.98
N ASN A 313 5.29 23.85 2.14
CA ASN A 313 5.58 25.26 2.42
C ASN A 313 6.43 25.42 3.70
N GLU A 314 6.59 26.65 4.17
CA GLU A 314 7.31 27.03 5.39
C GLU A 314 6.73 26.40 6.68
N GLU A 315 5.45 26.03 6.67
CA GLU A 315 4.78 25.29 7.76
C GLU A 315 5.18 23.80 7.76
N VAL A 316 6.23 23.50 8.51
CA VAL A 316 6.85 22.18 8.52
C VAL A 316 6.49 21.39 9.77
N CYS A 317 6.32 20.08 9.59
CA CYS A 317 6.18 19.17 10.72
C CYS A 317 7.53 18.81 11.37
N PRO A 318 7.56 18.30 12.62
CA PRO A 318 8.80 17.97 13.32
C PRO A 318 9.77 17.09 12.51
N ALA A 319 9.28 16.06 11.82
CA ALA A 319 10.12 15.19 11.01
C ALA A 319 10.69 15.92 9.79
N CYS A 320 9.90 16.71 9.07
CA CYS A 320 10.41 17.52 7.96
C CYS A 320 11.38 18.59 8.44
N ALA A 321 11.17 19.13 9.64
CA ALA A 321 12.07 20.13 10.20
C ALA A 321 13.45 19.53 10.52
N LEU A 322 13.51 18.30 11.01
CA LEU A 322 14.75 17.64 11.43
C LEU A 322 15.44 16.88 10.28
N PHE A 323 14.67 16.04 9.57
CA PHE A 323 15.17 15.21 8.48
C PHE A 323 15.18 15.94 7.13
N GLY A 324 14.61 17.14 7.03
CA GLY A 324 14.45 17.86 5.78
C GLY A 324 13.26 17.38 4.94
N MET A 325 12.95 18.12 3.89
CA MET A 325 11.87 17.84 2.94
C MET A 325 12.20 18.34 1.54
N VAL A 326 11.65 17.68 0.53
CA VAL A 326 11.70 18.12 -0.86
C VAL A 326 10.26 18.27 -1.33
N SER A 327 9.92 19.44 -1.86
CA SER A 327 8.62 19.69 -2.46
C SER A 327 8.74 20.65 -3.64
N SER A 328 7.67 20.77 -4.42
CA SER A 328 7.61 21.65 -5.60
C SER A 328 7.67 23.14 -5.26
N ASN A 329 7.28 23.54 -4.04
CA ASN A 329 7.27 24.94 -3.64
C ASN A 329 8.49 25.29 -2.78
N ARG A 330 8.60 24.71 -1.56
CA ARG A 330 9.77 24.91 -0.68
C ARG A 330 10.46 23.59 -0.35
N SER A 331 11.78 23.63 -0.27
CA SER A 331 12.60 22.50 0.16
C SER A 331 13.52 22.92 1.28
N PHE A 332 13.67 22.08 2.30
CA PHE A 332 14.55 22.32 3.45
C PHE A 332 15.53 21.17 3.57
N ALA A 333 16.81 21.50 3.70
CA ALA A 333 17.87 20.52 3.88
C ALA A 333 17.71 19.76 5.20
N SER A 334 18.18 18.51 5.21
CA SER A 334 18.27 17.71 6.43
C SER A 334 19.28 18.33 7.38
N ARG A 335 18.93 18.45 8.66
CA ARG A 335 19.87 18.79 9.74
C ARG A 335 20.56 17.56 10.32
N LEU A 336 20.26 16.38 9.77
CA LEU A 336 20.87 15.10 10.11
C LEU A 336 21.65 14.52 8.94
N ARG A 337 22.84 13.98 9.20
CA ARG A 337 23.63 13.19 8.25
C ARG A 337 24.01 11.84 8.88
N PHE A 338 23.53 10.77 8.27
CA PHE A 338 23.81 9.40 8.68
C PHE A 338 25.05 8.88 7.95
N THR A 339 25.89 8.11 8.64
CA THR A 339 26.90 7.26 7.98
C THR A 339 26.31 5.89 7.68
N ASP A 340 26.94 5.16 6.77
CA ASP A 340 26.64 3.74 6.59
C ASP A 340 26.95 2.95 7.87
N GLY A 341 26.15 1.93 8.14
CA GLY A 341 26.40 0.94 9.19
C GLY A 341 27.46 -0.05 8.76
N ARG A 342 28.54 -0.14 9.54
CA ARG A 342 29.68 -1.04 9.30
C ARG A 342 29.77 -2.10 10.38
N VAL A 343 30.07 -3.33 9.99
CA VAL A 343 30.20 -4.44 10.94
C VAL A 343 31.24 -4.10 12.01
N VAL A 344 30.89 -4.34 13.28
CA VAL A 344 31.83 -4.31 14.39
C VAL A 344 32.60 -5.63 14.35
N ARG A 345 33.91 -5.56 14.11
CA ARG A 345 34.74 -6.75 13.86
C ARG A 345 34.90 -7.59 15.13
N GLU A 346 34.17 -8.71 15.19
CA GLU A 346 34.37 -9.78 16.18
C GLU A 346 34.73 -11.14 15.51
N GLU A 347 34.54 -11.31 14.18
CA GLU A 347 34.71 -12.61 13.47
C GLU A 347 35.33 -12.51 12.05
N ASN A 348 35.73 -13.66 11.48
CA ASN A 348 36.06 -13.84 10.05
C ASN A 348 34.82 -13.67 9.15
N MET A 349 34.96 -13.06 7.96
CA MET A 349 33.88 -12.68 7.01
C MET A 349 32.77 -13.72 6.73
N LYS A 350 33.08 -15.03 6.75
CA LYS A 350 32.09 -16.11 6.54
C LYS A 350 31.06 -16.22 7.70
N GLY A 351 31.35 -15.63 8.86
CA GLY A 351 30.49 -15.65 10.04
C GLY A 351 29.18 -14.87 9.86
N PHE A 352 29.19 -13.78 9.08
CA PHE A 352 28.09 -12.81 9.09
C PHE A 352 26.84 -13.21 8.32
N PHE A 353 26.91 -14.18 7.40
CA PHE A 353 25.82 -14.48 6.47
C PHE A 353 25.18 -15.85 6.72
N GLU A 354 23.88 -15.94 6.49
CA GLU A 354 23.17 -17.21 6.33
C GLU A 354 23.52 -17.88 5.00
N SER A 355 23.25 -19.19 4.90
CA SER A 355 23.19 -19.82 3.59
C SER A 355 22.06 -19.21 2.74
N PRO A 356 22.17 -19.22 1.39
CA PRO A 356 21.13 -18.67 0.53
C PRO A 356 19.74 -19.26 0.84
N LYS A 357 18.72 -18.38 0.87
CA LYS A 357 17.33 -18.69 1.19
C LYS A 357 16.40 -18.23 0.08
N VAL A 358 15.27 -18.90 -0.08
CA VAL A 358 14.21 -18.51 -1.02
C VAL A 358 13.08 -17.83 -0.24
N LEU A 359 12.77 -16.60 -0.62
CA LEU A 359 11.60 -15.86 -0.17
C LEU A 359 10.44 -16.11 -1.15
N SER A 360 9.28 -16.46 -0.60
CA SER A 360 8.05 -16.53 -1.39
C SER A 360 7.59 -15.14 -1.82
N GLY A 361 6.95 -15.07 -2.98
CA GLY A 361 6.37 -13.84 -3.48
C GLY A 361 5.30 -13.30 -2.56
N LEU A 362 5.46 -12.05 -2.14
CA LEU A 362 4.49 -11.34 -1.32
C LEU A 362 3.66 -10.43 -2.22
N SER A 363 2.34 -10.46 -2.04
CA SER A 363 1.45 -9.49 -2.70
C SER A 363 1.83 -8.08 -2.28
N SER A 364 1.93 -7.18 -3.26
CA SER A 364 1.97 -5.75 -2.98
C SER A 364 0.69 -5.30 -2.26
N PRO A 365 0.78 -4.30 -1.38
CA PRO A 365 -0.35 -3.48 -0.96
C PRO A 365 -1.29 -3.16 -2.12
N LYS A 366 -2.60 -3.27 -1.90
CA LYS A 366 -3.61 -2.80 -2.86
C LYS A 366 -4.52 -1.81 -2.15
N LEU A 367 -4.51 -0.55 -2.58
CA LEU A 367 -5.40 0.50 -2.04
C LEU A 367 -6.88 0.16 -2.21
N SER A 368 -7.21 -0.76 -3.11
CA SER A 368 -8.56 -1.34 -3.22
C SER A 368 -8.98 -2.18 -2.01
N ALA A 369 -8.08 -2.54 -1.10
CA ALA A 369 -8.34 -3.29 0.14
C ALA A 369 -8.84 -2.36 1.27
N MET A 370 -9.96 -1.67 1.03
CA MET A 370 -10.53 -0.65 1.90
C MET A 370 -10.75 -1.15 3.34
N GLU A 371 -11.05 -2.44 3.52
CA GLU A 371 -11.17 -3.09 4.83
C GLU A 371 -9.88 -3.13 5.66
N PHE A 372 -8.72 -2.86 5.05
CA PHE A 372 -7.41 -2.78 5.71
C PHE A 372 -6.88 -1.35 5.80
N TYR A 373 -7.21 -0.47 4.86
CA TYR A 373 -6.64 0.87 4.75
C TYR A 373 -7.52 1.97 5.35
N LEU A 374 -8.84 1.74 5.47
CA LEU A 374 -9.78 2.67 6.09
C LEU A 374 -10.18 2.22 7.50
N GLU A 375 -10.48 3.18 8.37
CA GLU A 375 -11.19 2.90 9.62
C GLU A 375 -12.61 2.42 9.30
N PRO A 376 -13.05 1.27 9.85
CA PRO A 376 -14.40 0.77 9.58
C PRO A 376 -15.43 1.73 10.19
N PRO A 377 -16.44 2.18 9.43
CA PRO A 377 -17.54 2.96 9.99
C PRO A 377 -18.35 2.10 10.98
N SER A 378 -18.88 2.72 12.03
CA SER A 378 -19.57 2.05 13.14
C SER A 378 -20.79 1.23 12.69
N GLU A 379 -21.53 1.73 11.71
CA GLU A 379 -22.79 1.13 11.27
C GLU A 379 -22.91 1.07 9.74
N ALA A 380 -21.99 0.36 9.06
CA ALA A 380 -22.14 0.08 7.64
C ALA A 380 -21.94 -1.40 7.32
N ASP A 381 -22.64 -1.88 6.29
CA ASP A 381 -22.35 -3.17 5.68
C ASP A 381 -21.23 -3.05 4.64
N TRP A 382 -21.15 -1.89 3.99
CA TRP A 382 -20.16 -1.62 2.94
C TRP A 382 -19.63 -0.20 3.07
N TRP A 383 -18.33 -0.02 2.79
CA TRP A 383 -17.70 1.29 2.72
C TRP A 383 -16.61 1.34 1.67
N THR A 384 -16.38 2.55 1.19
CA THR A 384 -15.39 2.90 0.16
C THR A 384 -14.73 4.22 0.50
N TYR A 385 -13.88 4.74 -0.39
CA TYR A 385 -13.34 6.09 -0.20
C TYR A 385 -14.40 7.19 -0.38
N ASP A 386 -15.48 6.95 -1.12
CA ASP A 386 -16.48 7.98 -1.42
C ASP A 386 -17.79 7.84 -0.61
N TYR A 387 -18.15 6.63 -0.22
CA TYR A 387 -19.43 6.34 0.41
C TYR A 387 -19.39 5.11 1.32
N ALA A 388 -20.27 5.09 2.32
CA ALA A 388 -20.58 3.93 3.14
C ALA A 388 -22.10 3.80 3.31
N GLY A 389 -22.58 2.62 3.72
CA GLY A 389 -24.01 2.40 3.88
C GLY A 389 -24.40 0.97 4.23
N LYS A 390 -25.72 0.75 4.34
CA LYS A 390 -26.34 -0.54 4.66
C LYS A 390 -27.27 -1.00 3.54
N TRP A 391 -27.53 -2.30 3.49
CA TRP A 391 -28.53 -2.86 2.58
C TRP A 391 -29.88 -3.02 3.28
N ASN A 392 -30.92 -2.34 2.78
CA ASN A 392 -32.30 -2.47 3.30
C ASN A 392 -33.17 -3.35 2.39
N GLY A 393 -34.04 -4.15 3.01
CA GLY A 393 -34.96 -5.04 2.30
C GLY A 393 -36.37 -5.06 2.87
N ASN A 394 -37.33 -4.57 2.07
CA ASN A 394 -38.62 -5.21 1.82
C ASN A 394 -39.23 -4.62 0.55
N GLY A 395 -38.83 -5.16 -0.61
CA GLY A 395 -39.41 -4.79 -1.89
C GLY A 395 -39.34 -5.97 -2.86
N LYS A 396 -40.45 -6.28 -3.53
CA LYS A 396 -40.61 -7.41 -4.45
C LYS A 396 -39.65 -7.40 -5.66
N ASN A 397 -38.80 -6.37 -5.82
CA ASN A 397 -37.89 -6.13 -6.95
C ASN A 397 -36.41 -5.86 -6.59
N GLY A 398 -35.95 -6.15 -5.36
CA GLY A 398 -34.51 -6.10 -5.03
C GLY A 398 -34.16 -5.13 -3.91
N LYS A 399 -33.08 -5.44 -3.19
CA LYS A 399 -32.56 -4.69 -2.04
C LYS A 399 -32.00 -3.34 -2.47
N MET A 400 -32.21 -2.30 -1.66
CA MET A 400 -31.69 -0.95 -1.92
C MET A 400 -30.51 -0.67 -0.99
N PHE A 401 -29.44 -0.09 -1.54
CA PHE A 401 -28.32 0.40 -0.73
C PHE A 401 -28.64 1.79 -0.21
N VAL A 402 -28.66 1.95 1.11
CA VAL A 402 -28.92 3.22 1.79
C VAL A 402 -27.58 3.77 2.25
N VAL A 403 -27.21 4.93 1.70
CA VAL A 403 -25.95 5.62 1.98
C VAL A 403 -26.04 6.37 3.30
N ASP A 404 -24.94 6.38 4.06
CA ASP A 404 -24.73 7.30 5.19
C ASP A 404 -24.18 8.63 4.68
N GLU A 405 -25.02 9.67 4.71
CA GLU A 405 -24.68 11.02 4.24
C GLU A 405 -23.59 11.69 5.10
N ASN A 406 -23.38 11.24 6.34
CA ASN A 406 -22.36 11.78 7.24
C ASN A 406 -21.01 11.06 7.13
N TYR A 407 -20.91 10.06 6.24
CA TYR A 407 -19.70 9.27 6.09
C TYR A 407 -18.52 10.13 5.65
N LYS A 408 -17.42 10.04 6.40
CA LYS A 408 -16.11 10.57 6.00
C LYS A 408 -15.08 9.47 6.08
N PRO A 409 -14.40 9.12 4.97
CA PRO A 409 -13.33 8.13 5.00
C PRO A 409 -12.20 8.61 5.90
N ARG A 410 -11.60 7.69 6.67
CA ARG A 410 -10.42 7.95 7.47
C ARG A 410 -9.37 6.87 7.23
N LEU A 411 -8.14 7.27 6.94
CA LEU A 411 -7.03 6.33 6.78
C LEU A 411 -6.58 5.83 8.14
N ARG A 412 -6.21 4.55 8.23
CA ARG A 412 -5.75 3.94 9.51
C ARG A 412 -4.39 4.46 9.99
N GLY A 413 -3.60 5.09 9.11
CA GLY A 413 -2.36 5.78 9.46
C GLY A 413 -1.09 5.17 8.88
N ARG A 414 -0.03 5.06 9.69
CA ARG A 414 1.33 4.70 9.25
C ARG A 414 1.56 3.19 9.31
N LYS A 415 1.94 2.59 8.18
CA LYS A 415 2.17 1.14 8.10
C LYS A 415 3.45 0.73 8.86
N PHE A 416 3.30 -0.13 9.86
CA PHE A 416 4.39 -0.76 10.61
C PHE A 416 4.22 -2.28 10.63
N TYR A 417 5.33 -3.01 10.74
CA TYR A 417 5.32 -4.47 10.72
C TYR A 417 5.50 -5.02 12.13
N TRP A 418 4.77 -6.09 12.44
CA TRP A 418 4.98 -6.82 13.68
C TRP A 418 6.37 -7.45 13.72
N HIS A 419 6.90 -7.52 14.93
CA HIS A 419 8.11 -8.26 15.23
C HIS A 419 7.77 -9.72 15.56
N SER A 420 8.61 -10.64 15.11
CA SER A 420 8.43 -12.07 15.34
C SER A 420 9.78 -12.77 15.27
N GLN A 421 9.94 -13.80 16.10
CA GLN A 421 11.09 -14.71 16.04
C GLN A 421 10.96 -15.72 14.90
N GLN A 422 9.76 -15.88 14.32
CA GLN A 422 9.50 -16.85 13.26
C GLN A 422 9.87 -16.27 11.91
N VAL A 423 10.93 -16.81 11.30
CA VAL A 423 11.35 -16.47 9.95
C VAL A 423 10.77 -17.48 8.97
N LYS A 424 10.08 -16.99 7.92
CA LYS A 424 9.42 -17.80 6.90
C LYS A 424 10.18 -17.73 5.58
N TRP A 425 10.96 -18.75 5.29
CA TRP A 425 11.68 -18.92 4.02
C TRP A 425 11.91 -20.40 3.73
N MET A 426 12.39 -20.72 2.53
CA MET A 426 12.84 -22.06 2.17
C MET A 426 14.36 -22.08 1.99
N ASN A 427 14.97 -23.25 2.14
CA ASN A 427 16.38 -23.42 1.76
C ASN A 427 16.50 -23.35 0.24
N TYR A 428 17.55 -22.68 -0.25
CA TYR A 428 17.86 -22.62 -1.66
C TYR A 428 18.43 -23.97 -2.14
N ASP A 429 17.88 -24.46 -3.25
CA ASP A 429 18.40 -25.60 -4.00
C ASP A 429 18.60 -25.16 -5.46
N SER A 430 19.84 -25.21 -5.94
CA SER A 430 20.21 -24.79 -7.29
C SER A 430 19.60 -25.65 -8.40
N ASN A 431 19.04 -26.82 -8.07
CA ASN A 431 18.42 -27.73 -9.02
C ASN A 431 16.89 -27.59 -9.09
N LYS A 432 16.27 -26.88 -8.14
CA LYS A 432 14.81 -26.70 -8.09
C LYS A 432 14.39 -25.44 -8.84
N SER A 433 13.46 -25.57 -9.79
CA SER A 433 12.88 -24.41 -10.50
C SER A 433 12.18 -23.46 -9.52
N LEU A 434 12.31 -22.16 -9.78
CA LEU A 434 11.72 -21.07 -9.01
C LEU A 434 10.63 -20.39 -9.84
N SER A 435 9.53 -20.05 -9.19
CA SER A 435 8.49 -19.24 -9.80
C SER A 435 8.94 -17.78 -9.96
N PRO A 436 8.34 -17.01 -10.90
CA PRO A 436 8.72 -15.62 -11.10
C PRO A 436 8.47 -14.66 -9.92
N LEU A 437 7.68 -15.13 -8.96
CA LEU A 437 7.35 -14.38 -7.74
C LEU A 437 8.37 -14.66 -6.61
N GLU A 438 9.16 -15.72 -6.71
CA GLU A 438 10.17 -16.07 -5.72
C GLU A 438 11.47 -15.28 -5.91
N CYS A 439 12.18 -15.10 -4.80
CA CYS A 439 13.47 -14.42 -4.80
C CYS A 439 14.45 -15.17 -3.91
N VAL A 440 15.63 -15.48 -4.44
CA VAL A 440 16.73 -16.05 -3.67
C VAL A 440 17.56 -14.91 -3.08
N ILE A 441 17.87 -14.98 -1.79
CA ILE A 441 18.64 -13.98 -1.08
C ILE A 441 19.74 -14.64 -0.25
N ARG A 442 20.82 -13.91 0.04
CA ARG A 442 21.77 -14.27 1.11
C ARG A 442 21.67 -13.24 2.25
N PRO A 443 20.92 -13.55 3.32
CA PRO A 443 20.74 -12.62 4.42
C PRO A 443 21.95 -12.57 5.36
N VAL A 444 22.11 -11.45 6.05
CA VAL A 444 22.98 -11.34 7.22
C VAL A 444 22.29 -12.04 8.39
N LYS A 445 23.05 -12.81 9.18
CA LYS A 445 22.56 -13.58 10.34
C LYS A 445 22.02 -12.68 11.45
N LYS A 446 21.28 -13.29 12.36
CA LYS A 446 21.02 -12.74 13.71
C LYS A 446 22.35 -12.63 14.50
N GLY A 447 22.47 -11.61 15.35
CA GLY A 447 23.59 -11.39 16.27
C GLY A 447 24.75 -10.59 15.68
N VAL A 448 24.64 -10.14 14.42
CA VAL A 448 25.66 -9.31 13.78
C VAL A 448 25.47 -7.86 14.23
N LYS A 449 26.56 -7.24 14.69
CA LYS A 449 26.58 -5.86 15.16
C LYS A 449 27.13 -4.93 14.08
N PHE A 450 26.51 -3.76 13.94
CA PHE A 450 26.96 -2.68 13.06
C PHE A 450 27.13 -1.41 13.88
N SER A 451 28.13 -0.59 13.55
CA SER A 451 28.33 0.75 14.10
C SER A 451 28.03 1.81 13.03
N PHE A 452 27.39 2.89 13.43
CA PHE A 452 27.13 4.05 12.58
C PHE A 452 27.09 5.33 13.40
N ARG A 453 27.15 6.47 12.72
CA ARG A 453 27.11 7.81 13.33
C ARG A 453 26.02 8.66 12.69
N ILE A 454 25.43 9.52 13.51
CA ILE A 454 24.50 10.55 13.06
C ILE A 454 25.10 11.90 13.44
N PHE A 455 25.50 12.68 12.44
CA PHE A 455 25.88 14.07 12.65
C PHE A 455 24.62 14.92 12.63
N PHE A 456 24.51 15.84 13.57
CA PHE A 456 23.41 16.80 13.63
C PHE A 456 23.97 18.23 13.65
N ASP A 457 23.22 19.15 13.07
CA ASP A 457 23.63 20.55 12.93
C ASP A 457 22.46 21.51 13.20
N GLY A 458 22.65 22.44 14.14
CA GLY A 458 21.65 23.44 14.52
C GLY A 458 20.31 22.83 14.94
N ILE A 459 20.30 21.85 15.84
CA ILE A 459 19.07 21.27 16.40
C ILE A 459 18.81 21.77 17.83
N SER A 460 17.56 21.72 18.25
CA SER A 460 17.19 22.03 19.64
C SER A 460 17.42 20.84 20.58
N GLU A 461 17.47 21.14 21.87
CA GLU A 461 17.53 20.14 22.94
C GLU A 461 16.37 19.13 22.86
N VAL A 462 15.16 19.63 22.58
CA VAL A 462 13.94 18.81 22.45
C VAL A 462 14.03 17.89 21.23
N GLU A 463 14.54 18.40 20.11
CA GLU A 463 14.77 17.59 18.90
C GLU A 463 15.77 16.47 19.16
N LEU A 464 16.88 16.78 19.84
CA LEU A 464 17.91 15.80 20.19
C LEU A 464 17.36 14.71 21.12
N LYS A 465 16.67 15.07 22.20
CA LYS A 465 16.08 14.10 23.14
C LYS A 465 15.05 13.19 22.47
N ARG A 466 14.17 13.74 21.62
CA ARG A 466 13.22 12.94 20.83
C ARG A 466 13.93 12.03 19.82
N LEU A 467 15.01 12.48 19.20
CA LEU A 467 15.81 11.66 18.29
C LEU A 467 16.46 10.49 19.04
N ILE A 468 17.06 10.74 20.21
CA ILE A 468 17.63 9.70 21.08
C ILE A 468 16.55 8.69 21.47
N TRP A 469 15.39 9.17 21.95
CA TRP A 469 14.26 8.29 22.28
C TRP A 469 13.85 7.45 21.08
N THR A 470 13.79 8.03 19.88
CA THR A 470 13.36 7.32 18.67
C THR A 470 14.39 6.27 18.24
N LEU A 471 15.69 6.56 18.37
CA LEU A 471 16.76 5.62 18.07
C LEU A 471 16.65 4.38 18.96
N ASN A 472 16.47 4.59 20.26
CA ASN A 472 16.37 3.51 21.23
C ASN A 472 14.97 2.86 21.27
N ILE A 473 13.91 3.60 20.90
CA ILE A 473 12.49 3.33 21.21
C ILE A 473 12.26 3.30 22.74
N GLY A 474 12.72 4.33 23.43
CA GLY A 474 12.77 4.38 24.89
C GLY A 474 14.20 4.26 25.40
N ASP A 475 14.45 3.26 26.25
CA ASP A 475 15.76 3.00 26.87
C ASP A 475 16.61 1.97 26.09
N ASN A 476 17.94 2.03 26.22
CA ASN A 476 18.88 1.09 25.59
C ASN A 476 18.64 -0.39 25.95
N GLU A 477 18.04 -0.72 27.10
CA GLU A 477 17.78 -2.09 27.55
C GLU A 477 16.33 -2.56 27.33
N ASN A 478 15.55 -1.82 26.54
CA ASN A 478 14.18 -2.21 26.22
C ASN A 478 14.07 -3.43 25.27
N THR A 479 12.82 -3.87 25.03
CA THR A 479 12.47 -4.98 24.11
C THR A 479 11.82 -4.50 22.81
N HIS A 480 11.94 -3.21 22.47
CA HIS A 480 11.39 -2.59 21.27
C HIS A 480 12.46 -2.46 20.19
N TYR A 481 12.13 -2.91 18.98
CA TYR A 481 13.07 -2.95 17.86
C TYR A 481 12.55 -2.15 16.65
N HIS A 482 13.48 -1.78 15.78
CA HIS A 482 13.18 -1.21 14.47
C HIS A 482 13.09 -2.31 13.42
N LYS A 483 12.41 -2.04 12.30
CA LYS A 483 12.25 -2.98 11.18
C LYS A 483 12.88 -2.45 9.88
N ILE A 484 13.98 -3.05 9.42
CA ILE A 484 14.78 -2.61 8.26
C ILE A 484 14.83 -3.66 7.14
N GLY A 485 15.06 -3.22 5.90
CA GLY A 485 15.29 -4.11 4.76
C GLY A 485 14.07 -4.84 4.20
N MET A 486 14.32 -5.80 3.33
CA MET A 486 13.34 -6.63 2.63
C MET A 486 12.93 -7.86 3.47
N GLY A 487 11.76 -8.42 3.19
CA GLY A 487 11.28 -9.64 3.88
C GLY A 487 10.63 -9.38 5.25
N LYS A 488 10.29 -8.12 5.59
CA LYS A 488 9.62 -7.78 6.86
C LYS A 488 8.38 -8.63 7.16
N PRO A 489 7.48 -8.91 6.19
CA PRO A 489 6.31 -9.78 6.42
C PRO A 489 6.65 -11.24 6.74
N LEU A 490 7.86 -11.67 6.39
CA LEU A 490 8.37 -13.03 6.58
C LEU A 490 9.21 -13.15 7.86
N GLY A 491 9.23 -12.12 8.71
CA GLY A 491 9.94 -12.12 10.00
C GLY A 491 11.34 -11.49 9.96
N LEU A 492 11.89 -11.18 8.79
CA LEU A 492 13.22 -10.58 8.66
C LEU A 492 13.25 -9.12 9.14
N GLY A 493 14.44 -8.59 9.40
CA GLY A 493 14.65 -7.14 9.50
C GLY A 493 14.49 -6.54 10.90
N SER A 494 14.28 -7.32 11.95
CA SER A 494 14.22 -6.82 13.33
C SER A 494 15.61 -6.45 13.84
N VAL A 495 15.82 -5.19 14.22
CA VAL A 495 17.11 -4.67 14.68
C VAL A 495 16.95 -3.81 15.93
N LYS A 496 17.86 -3.97 16.90
CA LYS A 496 17.94 -3.10 18.06
C LYS A 496 18.97 -2.02 17.79
N ILE A 497 18.61 -0.75 17.93
CA ILE A 497 19.56 0.36 17.86
C ILE A 497 19.79 0.86 19.28
N LYS A 498 21.05 1.08 19.65
CA LYS A 498 21.48 1.65 20.92
C LYS A 498 22.28 2.92 20.65
N VAL A 499 21.95 3.98 21.38
CA VAL A 499 22.79 5.18 21.44
C VAL A 499 23.90 4.93 22.43
N ASP A 500 25.14 4.90 21.93
CA ASP A 500 26.32 4.61 22.73
C ASP A 500 26.87 5.89 23.38
N ARG A 501 26.97 6.98 22.59
CA ARG A 501 27.49 8.28 23.03
C ARG A 501 26.85 9.43 22.29
N VAL A 502 26.70 10.57 22.97
CA VAL A 502 26.30 11.84 22.36
C VAL A 502 27.39 12.87 22.63
N LYS A 503 27.94 13.47 21.58
CA LYS A 503 28.98 14.49 21.67
C LYS A 503 28.47 15.80 21.09
N ILE A 504 28.55 16.87 21.86
CA ILE A 504 28.29 18.24 21.40
C ILE A 504 29.59 18.82 20.86
N ARG A 505 29.51 19.47 19.69
CA ARG A 505 30.62 20.13 19.01
C ARG A 505 30.45 21.63 19.11
N LYS A 506 31.51 22.31 19.56
CA LYS A 506 31.62 23.76 19.49
C LYS A 506 32.79 24.13 18.59
N ILE A 507 32.50 25.00 17.63
CA ILE A 507 33.51 25.63 16.80
C ILE A 507 34.09 26.78 17.62
N VAL A 508 35.40 26.76 17.87
CA VAL A 508 36.10 27.80 18.60
C VAL A 508 37.16 28.40 17.70
N LEU A 509 37.21 29.73 17.63
CA LEU A 509 38.28 30.43 16.96
C LEU A 509 39.48 30.49 17.91
N CYS A 510 40.55 29.78 17.55
CA CYS A 510 41.81 29.80 18.28
C CYS A 510 42.85 30.49 17.39
N ARG A 511 43.08 31.79 17.65
CA ARG A 511 43.87 32.68 16.78
C ARG A 511 43.26 32.72 15.36
N ASP A 512 44.03 32.33 14.34
CA ASP A 512 43.62 32.27 12.93
C ASP A 512 43.19 30.85 12.48
N THR A 513 42.99 29.94 13.43
CA THR A 513 42.60 28.55 13.14
C THR A 513 41.26 28.20 13.78
N ILE A 514 40.49 27.36 13.08
CA ILE A 514 39.22 26.81 13.56
C ILE A 514 39.49 25.49 14.28
N GLU A 515 39.14 25.42 15.56
CA GLU A 515 39.21 24.19 16.36
C GLU A 515 37.81 23.66 16.68
N TYR A 516 37.66 22.33 16.66
CA TYR A 516 36.46 21.64 17.12
C TYR A 516 36.68 21.16 18.55
N LYS A 517 35.94 21.73 19.51
CA LYS A 517 35.88 21.19 20.88
C LYS A 517 34.69 20.24 20.99
N GLU A 518 34.96 19.00 21.38
CA GLU A 518 33.93 18.00 21.64
C GLU A 518 33.73 17.83 23.15
N SER A 519 32.48 17.82 23.59
CA SER A 519 32.11 17.46 24.96
C SER A 519 31.05 16.37 24.94
N GLU A 520 31.28 15.28 25.65
CA GLU A 520 30.29 14.23 25.82
C GLU A 520 29.15 14.72 26.71
N ARG A 521 27.92 14.35 26.35
CA ARG A 521 26.71 14.73 27.07
C ARG A 521 25.88 13.50 27.34
N ASN A 522 25.59 13.28 28.62
CA ASN A 522 24.76 12.19 29.08
C ASN A 522 23.33 12.69 29.31
N TYR A 523 22.37 11.82 29.01
CA TYR A 523 20.96 12.08 29.26
C TYR A 523 20.39 10.93 30.08
N SER A 524 19.71 11.26 31.17
CA SER A 524 18.90 10.30 31.90
C SER A 524 17.68 9.86 31.09
N ILE A 525 17.13 8.68 31.40
CA ILE A 525 15.92 8.20 30.72
C ILE A 525 14.73 9.12 31.02
N GLU A 526 14.63 9.66 32.22
CA GLU A 526 13.59 10.59 32.64
C GLU A 526 13.61 11.87 31.80
N GLU A 527 14.81 12.43 31.54
CA GLU A 527 14.97 13.59 30.68
C GLU A 527 14.51 13.32 29.25
N ILE A 528 14.84 12.16 28.71
CA ILE A 528 14.48 11.76 27.35
C ILE A 528 12.96 11.55 27.25
N GLU A 529 12.38 10.81 28.19
CA GLU A 529 10.96 10.44 28.19
C GLU A 529 10.03 11.60 28.48
N SER A 530 10.48 12.65 29.18
CA SER A 530 9.71 13.87 29.43
C SER A 530 9.21 14.57 28.15
N HIS A 531 9.83 14.29 27.00
CA HIS A 531 9.45 14.86 25.70
C HIS A 531 8.59 13.95 24.82
N ILE A 532 8.15 12.80 25.37
CA ILE A 532 7.30 11.80 24.70
C ILE A 532 6.05 11.56 25.54
N ASP A 533 4.89 11.93 24.99
CA ASP A 533 3.61 11.66 25.63
C ASP A 533 3.16 10.21 25.39
N LYS A 534 3.54 9.32 26.31
CA LYS A 534 3.20 7.89 26.27
C LYS A 534 1.70 7.61 26.41
N MET A 535 0.90 8.59 26.84
CA MET A 535 -0.56 8.45 26.95
C MET A 535 -1.25 8.59 25.59
N LYS A 536 -0.57 9.15 24.58
CA LYS A 536 -1.12 9.23 23.24
C LYS A 536 -1.28 7.86 22.59
N LYS A 537 -2.43 7.66 21.94
CA LYS A 537 -2.78 6.43 21.22
C LYS A 537 -1.71 5.99 20.22
N ASN A 538 -1.20 6.90 19.39
CA ASN A 538 -0.17 6.58 18.39
C ASN A 538 1.16 6.12 19.04
N ILE A 539 1.51 6.64 20.22
CA ILE A 539 2.70 6.19 20.96
C ILE A 539 2.47 4.80 21.57
N ALA A 540 1.31 4.56 22.18
CA ALA A 540 0.95 3.24 22.69
C ALA A 540 0.93 2.18 21.58
N GLU A 541 0.39 2.52 20.41
CA GLU A 541 0.41 1.68 19.22
C GLU A 541 1.85 1.44 18.71
N PHE A 542 2.67 2.49 18.63
CA PHE A 542 4.08 2.39 18.25
C PHE A 542 4.85 1.44 19.18
N LEU A 543 4.69 1.58 20.50
CA LEU A 543 5.33 0.71 21.48
C LEU A 543 4.84 -0.74 21.35
N ARG A 544 3.52 -0.96 21.20
CA ARG A 544 2.98 -2.32 21.06
C ARG A 544 3.47 -3.02 19.79
N ILE A 545 3.51 -2.32 18.64
CA ILE A 545 3.92 -2.95 17.38
C ILE A 545 5.42 -3.17 17.26
N THR A 546 6.24 -2.36 17.92
CA THR A 546 7.71 -2.47 17.94
C THR A 546 8.24 -3.47 18.96
N LYS A 547 7.41 -3.90 19.93
CA LYS A 547 7.78 -4.89 20.94
C LYS A 547 8.12 -6.23 20.27
N PHE A 548 9.32 -6.73 20.53
CA PHE A 548 9.76 -8.05 20.10
C PHE A 548 9.34 -9.09 21.13
N SER A 549 8.17 -9.71 20.92
CA SER A 549 7.67 -10.79 21.78
C SER A 549 7.25 -12.03 21.00
N ASP A 550 7.13 -13.15 21.72
CA ASP A 550 6.66 -14.44 21.18
C ASP A 550 5.14 -14.62 21.26
N ASP A 551 4.44 -13.56 21.67
CA ASP A 551 2.99 -13.55 21.87
C ASP A 551 2.25 -13.57 20.52
N ILE A 552 2.87 -13.05 19.47
CA ILE A 552 2.28 -12.94 18.14
C ILE A 552 2.70 -14.12 17.27
N ARG A 553 1.77 -15.05 17.08
CA ARG A 553 1.96 -16.27 16.27
C ARG A 553 1.14 -16.21 14.99
N ASN A 554 1.45 -17.11 14.05
CA ASN A 554 0.73 -17.26 12.78
C ASN A 554 0.66 -15.98 11.94
N ILE A 555 1.75 -15.20 11.93
CA ILE A 555 1.82 -13.99 11.12
C ILE A 555 1.82 -14.34 9.64
N SER A 556 0.78 -13.97 8.91
CA SER A 556 0.65 -14.28 7.48
C SER A 556 -0.18 -13.20 6.80
N TYR A 557 0.10 -12.97 5.52
CA TYR A 557 -0.89 -12.31 4.67
C TYR A 557 -2.21 -13.09 4.66
N PRO A 558 -3.32 -12.46 4.25
CA PRO A 558 -4.60 -13.11 4.14
C PRO A 558 -4.53 -14.45 3.41
N ILE A 559 -5.05 -15.50 4.06
CA ILE A 559 -5.08 -16.88 3.58
C ILE A 559 -6.46 -17.47 3.83
N THR A 560 -6.88 -18.43 3.02
CA THR A 560 -8.10 -19.20 3.27
C THR A 560 -7.79 -20.60 3.78
N ALA A 561 -8.76 -21.24 4.46
CA ALA A 561 -8.62 -22.62 4.97
C ALA A 561 -8.29 -23.65 3.88
N GLU A 562 -8.77 -23.42 2.65
CA GLU A 562 -8.62 -24.34 1.52
C GLU A 562 -7.37 -24.07 0.67
N ASN A 563 -6.77 -22.88 0.74
CA ASN A 563 -5.62 -22.52 -0.11
C ASN A 563 -4.78 -21.34 0.45
N SER A 564 -3.56 -21.62 0.91
CA SER A 564 -2.63 -20.61 1.44
C SER A 564 -1.83 -19.85 0.37
N ALA A 565 -1.88 -20.25 -0.91
CA ALA A 565 -1.08 -19.65 -1.98
C ALA A 565 -1.77 -18.45 -2.66
N GLU A 566 -3.10 -18.33 -2.56
CA GLU A 566 -3.89 -17.35 -3.31
C GLU A 566 -4.60 -16.35 -2.39
N GLY A 567 -3.84 -15.46 -1.75
CA GLY A 567 -4.39 -14.53 -0.74
C GLY A 567 -5.50 -13.59 -1.24
N TYR A 568 -5.68 -13.41 -2.56
CA TYR A 568 -6.81 -12.64 -3.10
C TYR A 568 -8.17 -13.32 -2.83
N LYS A 569 -8.21 -14.65 -2.68
CA LYS A 569 -9.44 -15.40 -2.40
C LYS A 569 -10.05 -14.98 -1.07
N TRP A 570 -9.21 -14.70 -0.06
CA TRP A 570 -9.67 -14.19 1.22
C TRP A 570 -10.46 -12.89 1.07
N PHE A 571 -9.97 -11.93 0.28
CA PHE A 571 -10.70 -10.67 0.04
C PHE A 571 -12.02 -10.89 -0.72
N VAL A 572 -12.05 -11.83 -1.67
CA VAL A 572 -13.29 -12.19 -2.38
C VAL A 572 -14.32 -12.77 -1.42
N GLU A 573 -13.90 -13.67 -0.53
CA GLU A 573 -14.78 -14.28 0.48
C GLU A 573 -15.21 -13.30 1.57
N ASN A 574 -14.32 -12.39 1.98
CA ASN A 574 -14.59 -11.34 2.94
C ASN A 574 -15.67 -10.36 2.48
N ARG A 575 -15.71 -10.12 1.16
CA ARG A 575 -16.71 -9.28 0.48
C ARG A 575 -17.86 -10.08 -0.12
N ARG A 576 -17.93 -11.39 0.15
CA ARG A 576 -18.98 -12.26 -0.36
C ARG A 576 -20.22 -12.14 0.51
N GLY A 577 -21.35 -11.86 -0.14
CA GLY A 577 -22.52 -11.35 0.56
C GLY A 577 -22.33 -9.84 0.72
N GLU A 578 -23.42 -9.10 0.70
CA GLU A 578 -23.49 -7.64 0.57
C GLU A 578 -22.84 -6.84 1.74
N LYS A 579 -22.03 -7.50 2.57
CA LYS A 579 -21.35 -6.96 3.74
C LYS A 579 -19.88 -7.36 3.77
N ILE A 580 -19.00 -6.41 4.12
CA ILE A 580 -17.61 -6.69 4.49
C ILE A 580 -17.60 -7.37 5.85
N LYS A 581 -17.11 -8.62 5.92
CA LYS A 581 -17.20 -9.45 7.13
C LYS A 581 -16.14 -9.13 8.19
N GLN A 582 -14.93 -8.82 7.75
CA GLN A 582 -13.76 -8.56 8.58
C GLN A 582 -13.00 -7.34 8.07
N SER A 583 -12.59 -6.49 9.00
CA SER A 583 -11.58 -5.45 8.80
C SER A 583 -10.30 -5.83 9.53
N LEU A 584 -9.18 -5.21 9.16
CA LEU A 584 -7.94 -5.35 9.91
C LEU A 584 -8.17 -4.91 11.37
N PRO A 585 -7.80 -5.69 12.40
CA PRO A 585 -7.89 -5.24 13.79
C PRO A 585 -7.01 -4.02 14.07
N HIS A 586 -7.29 -3.22 15.10
CA HIS A 586 -6.37 -2.17 15.57
C HIS A 586 -5.21 -2.78 16.36
N ILE A 587 -4.10 -2.04 16.44
CA ILE A 587 -2.89 -2.52 17.13
C ILE A 587 -3.17 -2.81 18.60
N LEU A 588 -4.01 -2.00 19.25
CA LEU A 588 -4.32 -2.11 20.68
C LEU A 588 -5.46 -3.11 20.99
N ASP A 589 -6.13 -3.70 20.00
CA ASP A 589 -7.20 -4.67 20.23
C ASP A 589 -6.65 -5.91 20.97
N ASP A 590 -7.45 -6.52 21.84
CA ASP A 590 -7.06 -7.77 22.53
C ASP A 590 -6.86 -8.92 21.55
N ASP A 591 -7.71 -9.00 20.53
CA ASP A 591 -7.67 -10.00 19.47
C ASP A 591 -7.28 -9.37 18.13
N ILE A 592 -5.99 -9.49 17.80
CA ILE A 592 -5.42 -8.96 16.55
C ILE A 592 -5.49 -9.96 15.38
N THR A 593 -6.23 -11.07 15.53
CA THR A 593 -6.29 -12.13 14.52
C THR A 593 -7.46 -11.96 13.55
N LEU A 594 -7.23 -12.40 12.30
CA LEU A 594 -8.24 -12.55 11.27
C LEU A 594 -8.55 -14.04 11.09
N LYS A 595 -9.81 -14.34 10.77
CA LYS A 595 -10.25 -15.67 10.33
C LYS A 595 -10.00 -15.83 8.84
N GLY A 596 -9.53 -17.00 8.42
CA GLY A 596 -9.37 -17.45 7.04
C GLY A 596 -10.24 -18.65 6.73
#